data_AF-A0A7X9RUQ8-F1
#
_entry.id   AF-A0A7X9RUQ8-F1
#
_cell.length_a   1.000
_cell.length_b   1.000
_cell.length_c   1.000
_cell.angle_alpha   90.00
_cell.angle_beta   90.00
_cell.angle_gamma   90.00
#
_symmetry.space_group_name_H-M   'P 1'
#
loop_
_entity.id
_entity.type
_entity.pdbx_description
1 polymer ?
#
loop_
_entity_poly.entity_id
_entity_poly.type
_entity_poly.pdbx_seq_one_letter_code
_entity_poly.pdbx_strand_id
1 'polypeptide(L)'
;MSIKDLGELFEEKKYNEIISIFNHRIDSFESLSLDEFLLWSRCYENQGDFESALYILSLCYIEEINDRKLDNEYERLTVLQDRVFQAILQLKSGIEDSDDINFLIDTMHILVDNNVEDVLVAYLEDILRVTKDQSVKKLWLGKLSEDIFFKLDNQLVMTSNQKNAILDAIIYYYISSSKVYDGKYAYIRSIRNNTFH
;
A
#
# COMPACT_ATOMS: atom_id res chain seq x y z
N MET A 1 -26.21 -13.23 -3.11
CA MET A 1 -25.57 -12.61 -4.29
C MET A 1 -24.75 -13.67 -4.98
N SER A 2 -24.78 -13.74 -6.31
CA SER A 2 -24.08 -14.80 -7.05
C SER A 2 -22.62 -14.45 -7.27
N ILE A 3 -21.77 -15.45 -7.54
CA ILE A 3 -20.36 -15.24 -7.92
C ILE A 3 -20.23 -14.37 -9.19
N LYS A 4 -21.25 -14.41 -10.07
CA LYS A 4 -21.28 -13.60 -11.28
C LYS A 4 -21.45 -12.11 -10.96
N ASP A 5 -22.32 -11.80 -10.00
CA ASP A 5 -22.51 -10.43 -9.51
C ASP A 5 -21.22 -9.89 -8.85
N LEU A 6 -20.51 -10.75 -8.11
CA LEU A 6 -19.20 -10.41 -7.52
C LEU A 6 -18.11 -10.19 -8.59
N GLY A 7 -18.17 -10.94 -9.69
CA GLY A 7 -17.27 -10.75 -10.83
C GLY A 7 -17.46 -9.39 -11.52
N GLU A 8 -18.71 -8.93 -11.66
CA GLU A 8 -19.00 -7.59 -12.21
C GLU A 8 -18.45 -6.48 -11.31
N LEU A 9 -18.63 -6.60 -9.98
CA LEU A 9 -18.02 -5.68 -9.02
C LEU A 9 -16.49 -5.66 -9.10
N PHE A 10 -15.87 -6.82 -9.36
CA PHE A 10 -14.42 -6.93 -9.46
C PHE A 10 -13.88 -6.19 -10.69
N GLU A 11 -14.53 -6.35 -11.84
CA GLU A 11 -14.17 -5.62 -13.08
C GLU A 11 -14.39 -4.10 -12.94
N GLU A 12 -15.38 -3.68 -12.14
CA GLU A 12 -15.61 -2.28 -11.77
C GLU A 12 -14.63 -1.76 -10.70
N LYS A 13 -13.66 -2.58 -10.26
CA LYS A 13 -12.68 -2.27 -9.20
C LYS A 13 -13.30 -1.94 -7.85
N LYS A 14 -14.49 -2.46 -7.56
CA LYS A 14 -15.21 -2.27 -6.29
C LYS A 14 -14.73 -3.28 -5.22
N TYR A 15 -13.41 -3.35 -5.02
CA TYR A 15 -12.78 -4.34 -4.15
C TYR A 15 -13.28 -4.27 -2.70
N ASN A 16 -13.41 -3.06 -2.15
CA ASN A 16 -13.90 -2.85 -0.78
C ASN A 16 -15.33 -3.37 -0.56
N GLU A 17 -16.18 -3.29 -1.58
CA GLU A 17 -17.54 -3.82 -1.49
C GLU A 17 -17.51 -5.35 -1.41
N ILE A 18 -16.72 -6.00 -2.27
CA ILE A 18 -16.53 -7.45 -2.26
C ILE A 18 -15.96 -7.93 -0.92
N ILE A 19 -14.93 -7.25 -0.42
CA ILE A 19 -14.31 -7.54 0.88
C ILE A 19 -15.34 -7.43 2.01
N SER A 20 -16.15 -6.37 2.01
CA SER A 20 -17.20 -6.19 3.03
C SER A 20 -18.24 -7.31 2.98
N ILE A 21 -18.63 -7.76 1.79
CA ILE A 21 -19.55 -8.89 1.62
C ILE A 21 -18.96 -10.18 2.20
N PHE A 22 -17.70 -10.50 1.86
CA PHE A 22 -17.09 -11.74 2.35
C PHE A 22 -16.83 -11.72 3.86
N ASN A 23 -16.38 -10.57 4.41
CA ASN A 23 -16.27 -10.39 5.86
C ASN A 23 -17.60 -10.66 6.57
N HIS A 24 -18.70 -10.08 6.07
CA HIS A 24 -20.01 -10.30 6.66
C HIS A 24 -20.44 -11.77 6.62
N ARG A 25 -20.14 -12.46 5.52
CA ARG A 25 -20.48 -13.89 5.35
C ARG A 25 -19.71 -14.77 6.31
N ILE A 26 -18.40 -14.55 6.48
CA ILE A 26 -17.58 -15.25 7.48
C ILE A 26 -18.06 -14.97 8.89
N ASP A 27 -18.38 -13.71 9.22
CA ASP A 27 -18.92 -13.35 10.55
C ASP A 27 -20.26 -14.01 10.85
N SER A 28 -21.03 -14.33 9.80
CA SER A 28 -22.29 -15.08 9.89
C SER A 28 -22.11 -16.61 9.81
N PHE A 29 -20.87 -17.11 9.83
CA PHE A 29 -20.52 -18.53 9.74
C PHE A 29 -21.01 -19.22 8.45
N GLU A 30 -21.15 -18.46 7.37
CA GLU A 30 -21.42 -19.04 6.06
C GLU A 30 -20.16 -19.74 5.52
N SER A 31 -20.34 -20.92 4.94
CA SER A 31 -19.26 -21.59 4.24
C SER A 31 -18.96 -20.89 2.91
N LEU A 32 -17.67 -20.68 2.65
CA LEU A 32 -17.17 -20.17 1.38
C LEU A 32 -16.49 -21.27 0.59
N SER A 33 -16.69 -21.26 -0.71
CA SER A 33 -15.96 -22.10 -1.65
C SER A 33 -14.54 -21.59 -1.89
N LEU A 34 -13.66 -22.45 -2.41
CA LEU A 34 -12.31 -22.06 -2.79
C LEU A 34 -12.30 -20.87 -3.76
N ASP A 35 -13.18 -20.86 -4.77
CA ASP A 35 -13.23 -19.76 -5.75
C ASP A 35 -13.65 -18.43 -5.12
N GLU A 36 -14.47 -18.45 -4.07
CA GLU A 36 -14.84 -17.25 -3.30
C GLU A 36 -13.67 -16.72 -2.49
N PHE A 37 -12.92 -17.59 -1.80
CA PHE A 37 -11.72 -17.17 -1.09
C PHE A 37 -10.63 -16.64 -2.04
N LEU A 38 -10.46 -17.27 -3.20
CA LEU A 38 -9.52 -16.81 -4.21
C LEU A 38 -9.91 -15.44 -4.77
N LEU A 39 -11.20 -15.20 -5.01
CA LEU A 39 -11.69 -13.88 -5.42
C LEU A 39 -11.45 -12.84 -4.32
N TRP A 40 -11.71 -13.20 -3.08
CA TRP A 40 -11.49 -12.32 -1.94
C TRP A 40 -10.02 -11.95 -1.77
N SER A 41 -9.12 -12.93 -1.81
CA SER A 41 -7.67 -12.71 -1.77
C SER A 41 -7.20 -11.81 -2.93
N ARG A 42 -7.73 -12.03 -4.14
CA ARG A 42 -7.43 -11.17 -5.30
C ARG A 42 -7.89 -9.74 -5.13
N CYS A 43 -8.95 -9.47 -4.37
CA CYS A 43 -9.37 -8.09 -4.07
C CYS A 43 -8.26 -7.36 -3.30
N TYR A 44 -7.74 -7.97 -2.23
CA TYR A 44 -6.63 -7.41 -1.46
C TYR A 44 -5.34 -7.27 -2.29
N GLU A 45 -5.02 -8.27 -3.11
CA GLU A 45 -3.87 -8.19 -4.03
C GLU A 45 -3.98 -6.99 -5.00
N ASN A 46 -5.15 -6.77 -5.59
CA ASN A 46 -5.37 -5.65 -6.52
C ASN A 46 -5.39 -4.29 -5.81
N GLN A 47 -5.53 -4.28 -4.49
CA GLN A 47 -5.32 -3.10 -3.66
C GLN A 47 -3.87 -2.94 -3.21
N GLY A 48 -2.98 -3.91 -3.48
CA GLY A 48 -1.58 -3.89 -3.05
C GLY A 48 -1.36 -4.41 -1.63
N ASP A 49 -2.39 -4.94 -0.97
CA ASP A 49 -2.31 -5.52 0.38
C ASP A 49 -2.07 -7.02 0.30
N PHE A 50 -0.79 -7.39 0.10
CA PHE A 50 -0.40 -8.80 -0.02
C PHE A 50 -0.52 -9.57 1.30
N GLU A 51 -0.39 -8.90 2.44
CA GLU A 51 -0.49 -9.56 3.76
C GLU A 51 -1.92 -10.02 4.03
N SER A 52 -2.91 -9.15 3.82
CA SER A 52 -4.32 -9.53 3.92
C SER A 52 -4.68 -10.57 2.85
N ALA A 53 -4.16 -10.45 1.63
CA ALA A 53 -4.38 -11.45 0.58
C ALA A 53 -3.91 -12.85 1.00
N LEU A 54 -2.72 -12.96 1.60
CA LEU A 54 -2.17 -14.21 2.15
C LEU A 54 -2.97 -14.70 3.36
N TYR A 55 -3.40 -13.80 4.23
CA TYR A 55 -4.26 -14.14 5.36
C TYR A 55 -5.56 -14.82 4.90
N ILE A 56 -6.23 -14.28 3.87
CA ILE A 56 -7.44 -14.90 3.31
C ILE A 56 -7.18 -16.30 2.76
N LEU A 57 -6.05 -16.53 2.08
CA LEU A 57 -5.70 -17.88 1.62
C LEU A 57 -5.36 -18.81 2.78
N SER A 58 -4.79 -18.30 3.88
CA SER A 58 -4.52 -19.08 5.08
C SER A 58 -5.81 -19.61 5.73
N LEU A 59 -6.92 -18.87 5.64
CA LEU A 59 -8.23 -19.32 6.11
C LEU A 59 -8.73 -20.54 5.33
N CYS A 60 -8.42 -20.66 4.03
CA CYS A 60 -8.77 -21.85 3.24
C CYS A 60 -8.13 -23.14 3.80
N TYR A 61 -6.86 -23.05 4.22
CA TYR A 61 -6.17 -24.19 4.81
C TYR A 61 -6.76 -24.59 6.16
N ILE A 62 -7.27 -23.63 6.93
CA ILE A 62 -7.96 -23.88 8.21
C ILE A 62 -9.30 -24.59 7.97
N GLU A 63 -10.01 -24.26 6.90
CA GLU A 63 -11.22 -24.94 6.43
C GLU A 63 -10.93 -26.31 5.78
N GLU A 64 -9.71 -26.85 5.95
CA GLU A 64 -9.24 -28.12 5.41
C GLU A 64 -9.35 -28.26 3.88
N ILE A 65 -9.38 -27.13 3.16
CA ILE A 65 -9.36 -27.11 1.70
C ILE A 65 -7.93 -27.37 1.23
N ASN A 66 -7.68 -28.58 0.73
CA ASN A 66 -6.39 -28.98 0.17
C ASN A 66 -6.48 -29.08 -1.36
N ASP A 67 -6.07 -28.01 -2.04
CA ASP A 67 -6.14 -27.89 -3.50
C ASP A 67 -4.84 -27.30 -4.06
N ARG A 68 -4.32 -27.88 -5.13
CA ARG A 68 -3.09 -27.40 -5.80
C ARG A 68 -3.20 -25.95 -6.29
N LYS A 69 -4.40 -25.50 -6.65
CA LYS A 69 -4.66 -24.11 -7.05
C LYS A 69 -4.42 -23.15 -5.88
N LEU A 70 -4.79 -23.53 -4.67
CA LEU A 70 -4.53 -22.76 -3.46
C LEU A 70 -3.03 -22.63 -3.21
N ASP A 71 -2.29 -23.74 -3.27
CA ASP A 71 -0.83 -23.75 -3.08
C ASP A 71 -0.10 -22.81 -4.06
N ASN A 72 -0.46 -22.87 -5.34
CA ASN A 72 0.16 -22.03 -6.36
C ASN A 72 -0.11 -20.53 -6.13
N GLU A 73 -1.34 -20.17 -5.74
CA GLU A 73 -1.71 -18.77 -5.47
C GLU A 73 -1.06 -18.26 -4.18
N TYR A 74 -0.94 -19.11 -3.16
CA TYR A 74 -0.26 -18.78 -1.90
C TYR A 74 1.24 -18.54 -2.13
N GLU A 75 1.91 -19.43 -2.88
CA GLU A 75 3.32 -19.27 -3.24
C GLU A 75 3.53 -17.98 -4.06
N ARG A 76 2.67 -17.72 -5.04
CA ARG A 76 2.75 -16.52 -5.88
C ARG A 76 2.62 -15.24 -5.04
N LEU A 77 1.66 -15.15 -4.13
CA LEU A 77 1.50 -13.99 -3.25
C LEU A 77 2.67 -13.84 -2.27
N THR A 78 3.22 -14.96 -1.77
CA THR A 78 4.41 -14.95 -0.92
C THR A 78 5.59 -14.31 -1.65
N VAL A 79 5.80 -14.65 -2.92
CA VAL A 79 6.83 -14.02 -3.76
C VAL A 79 6.58 -12.51 -3.92
N LEU A 80 5.34 -12.08 -4.11
CA LEU A 80 5.04 -10.64 -4.22
C LEU A 80 5.30 -9.89 -2.90
N GLN A 81 4.90 -10.45 -1.77
CA GLN A 81 5.20 -9.89 -0.45
C GLN A 81 6.71 -9.83 -0.19
N ASP A 82 7.44 -10.88 -0.55
CA ASP A 82 8.90 -10.92 -0.43
C ASP A 82 9.56 -9.85 -1.28
N ARG A 83 9.06 -9.55 -2.49
CA ARG A 83 9.60 -8.47 -3.33
C ARG A 83 9.47 -7.11 -2.67
N VAL A 84 8.35 -6.82 -2.00
CA VAL A 84 8.20 -5.59 -1.19
C VAL A 84 9.27 -5.53 -0.10
N PHE A 85 9.48 -6.64 0.63
CA PHE A 85 10.49 -6.71 1.68
C PHE A 85 11.92 -6.55 1.12
N GLN A 86 12.24 -7.20 0.01
CA GLN A 86 13.54 -7.07 -0.66
C GLN A 86 13.80 -5.64 -1.12
N ALA A 87 12.78 -4.95 -1.66
CA ALA A 87 12.89 -3.55 -2.03
C ALA A 87 13.29 -2.68 -0.82
N ILE A 88 12.66 -2.87 0.34
CA ILE A 88 13.00 -2.15 1.58
C ILE A 88 14.44 -2.46 2.03
N LEU A 89 14.88 -3.72 1.94
CA LEU A 89 16.27 -4.10 2.25
C LEU A 89 17.29 -3.49 1.27
N GLN A 90 16.95 -3.39 -0.02
CA GLN A 90 17.77 -2.75 -1.04
C GLN A 90 17.86 -1.23 -0.79
N LEU A 91 16.74 -0.58 -0.43
CA LEU A 91 16.74 0.83 -0.03
C LEU A 91 17.63 1.07 1.21
N LYS A 92 17.64 0.13 2.16
CA LYS A 92 18.53 0.15 3.34
C LYS A 92 20.01 0.05 2.98
N SER A 93 20.36 -0.72 1.95
CA SER A 93 21.74 -0.87 1.46
C SER A 93 22.20 0.28 0.57
N GLY A 94 21.32 1.25 0.30
CA GLY A 94 21.60 2.43 -0.52
C GLY A 94 21.36 2.21 -2.01
N ILE A 95 20.74 1.09 -2.41
CA ILE A 95 20.26 0.90 -3.78
C ILE A 95 19.03 1.78 -3.97
N GLU A 96 18.99 2.50 -5.09
CA GLU A 96 17.92 3.47 -5.37
C GLU A 96 17.04 3.09 -6.55
N ASP A 97 17.49 2.14 -7.37
CA ASP A 97 16.80 1.67 -8.57
C ASP A 97 17.03 0.17 -8.76
N SER A 98 15.93 -0.58 -8.85
CA SER A 98 15.87 -2.02 -9.10
C SER A 98 14.44 -2.42 -9.45
N ASP A 99 14.26 -3.61 -10.00
CA ASP A 99 12.92 -4.13 -10.31
C ASP A 99 12.03 -4.28 -9.06
N ASP A 100 12.62 -4.58 -7.91
CA ASP A 100 11.87 -4.68 -6.65
C ASP A 100 11.50 -3.30 -6.09
N ILE A 101 12.39 -2.31 -6.20
CA ILE A 101 12.08 -0.93 -5.81
C ILE A 101 10.98 -0.36 -6.71
N ASN A 102 11.05 -0.58 -8.02
CA ASN A 102 10.00 -0.16 -8.95
C ASN A 102 8.66 -0.84 -8.61
N PHE A 103 8.69 -2.15 -8.32
CA PHE A 103 7.50 -2.87 -7.86
C PHE A 103 6.92 -2.33 -6.56
N LEU A 104 7.77 -1.99 -5.57
CA LEU A 104 7.33 -1.34 -4.33
C LEU A 104 6.69 0.03 -4.62
N ILE A 105 7.29 0.85 -5.48
CA ILE A 105 6.75 2.17 -5.84
C ILE A 105 5.37 2.03 -6.50
N ASP A 106 5.22 1.09 -7.44
CA ASP A 106 3.94 0.80 -8.10
C ASP A 106 2.90 0.32 -7.09
N THR A 107 3.29 -0.57 -6.17
CA THR A 107 2.42 -1.05 -5.08
C THR A 107 1.94 0.10 -4.19
N MET A 108 2.84 1.03 -3.81
CA MET A 108 2.47 2.21 -3.02
C MET A 108 1.48 3.12 -3.76
N HIS A 109 1.63 3.28 -5.07
CA HIS A 109 0.66 4.02 -5.88
C HIS A 109 -0.71 3.33 -5.93
N ILE A 110 -0.73 2.00 -6.07
CA ILE A 110 -1.98 1.21 -6.02
C ILE A 110 -2.67 1.37 -4.66
N LEU A 111 -1.93 1.33 -3.55
CA LEU A 111 -2.45 1.54 -2.21
C LEU A 111 -3.07 2.95 -2.05
N VAL A 112 -2.41 3.99 -2.58
CA VAL A 112 -2.96 5.36 -2.62
C VAL A 112 -4.25 5.41 -3.43
N ASP A 113 -4.27 4.84 -4.63
CA ASP A 113 -5.43 4.91 -5.54
C ASP A 113 -6.65 4.13 -4.99
N ASN A 114 -6.42 3.13 -4.14
CA ASN A 114 -7.47 2.34 -3.49
C ASN A 114 -7.81 2.82 -2.06
N ASN A 115 -7.17 3.88 -1.56
CA ASN A 115 -7.30 4.40 -0.19
C ASN A 115 -7.04 3.34 0.91
N VAL A 116 -6.03 2.49 0.73
CA VAL A 116 -5.59 1.52 1.76
C VAL A 116 -4.52 2.17 2.64
N GLU A 117 -4.98 2.98 3.58
CA GLU A 117 -4.14 3.92 4.33
C GLU A 117 -3.20 3.25 5.33
N ASP A 118 -3.65 2.20 6.01
CA ASP A 118 -2.92 1.49 7.06
C ASP A 118 -1.67 0.78 6.52
N VAL A 119 -1.81 0.01 5.45
CA VAL A 119 -0.68 -0.68 4.79
C VAL A 119 0.28 0.33 4.17
N LEU A 120 -0.25 1.37 3.53
CA LEU A 120 0.52 2.45 2.93
C LEU A 120 1.40 3.17 3.96
N VAL A 121 0.83 3.50 5.13
CA VAL A 121 1.56 4.14 6.22
C VAL A 121 2.64 3.21 6.76
N ALA A 122 2.34 1.93 6.95
CA ALA A 122 3.34 0.96 7.43
C ALA A 122 4.56 0.88 6.50
N TYR A 123 4.33 0.76 5.19
CA TYR A 123 5.42 0.74 4.20
C TYR A 123 6.18 2.07 4.14
N LEU A 124 5.49 3.21 4.22
CA LEU A 124 6.14 4.52 4.24
C LEU A 124 7.06 4.66 5.45
N GLU A 125 6.59 4.27 6.64
CA GLU A 125 7.39 4.33 7.87
C GLU A 125 8.61 3.41 7.80
N ASP A 126 8.46 2.21 7.23
CA ASP A 126 9.57 1.29 7.01
C ASP A 126 10.62 1.87 6.06
N ILE A 127 10.19 2.43 4.93
CA ILE A 127 11.07 3.08 3.96
C ILE A 127 11.84 4.22 4.63
N LEU A 128 11.15 5.12 5.35
CA LEU A 128 11.78 6.27 6.02
C LEU A 128 12.75 5.83 7.12
N ARG A 129 12.38 4.79 7.88
CA ARG A 129 13.21 4.21 8.94
C ARG A 129 14.52 3.64 8.38
N VAL A 130 14.47 2.94 7.24
CA VAL A 130 15.67 2.31 6.66
C VAL A 130 16.52 3.28 5.84
N THR A 131 15.91 4.29 5.21
CA THR A 131 16.62 5.27 4.38
C THR A 131 17.16 6.48 5.17
N LYS A 132 16.61 6.77 6.36
CA LYS A 132 17.05 7.87 7.25
C LYS A 132 17.26 9.18 6.46
N ASP A 133 18.41 9.83 6.61
CA ASP A 133 18.75 11.11 5.97
C ASP A 133 18.88 11.03 4.43
N GLN A 134 18.97 9.83 3.85
CA GLN A 134 18.98 9.65 2.39
C GLN A 134 17.59 9.74 1.78
N SER A 135 16.53 9.54 2.58
CA SER A 135 15.12 9.61 2.14
C SER A 135 14.78 10.92 1.44
N VAL A 136 15.25 12.03 2.01
CA VAL A 136 14.93 13.40 1.56
C VAL A 136 15.37 13.63 0.12
N LYS A 137 16.36 12.89 -0.40
CA LYS A 137 16.88 13.08 -1.76
C LYS A 137 16.17 12.23 -2.82
N LYS A 138 15.19 11.41 -2.45
CA LYS A 138 14.48 10.51 -3.38
C LYS A 138 13.24 11.20 -3.94
N LEU A 139 13.28 11.55 -5.24
CA LEU A 139 12.20 12.27 -5.92
C LEU A 139 10.85 11.55 -5.86
N TRP A 140 10.85 10.23 -6.09
CA TRP A 140 9.64 9.42 -6.05
C TRP A 140 9.00 9.40 -4.64
N LEU A 141 9.82 9.36 -3.60
CA LEU A 141 9.34 9.35 -2.21
C LEU A 141 8.71 10.69 -1.84
N GLY A 142 9.29 11.81 -2.30
CA GLY A 142 8.70 13.13 -2.13
C GLY A 142 7.39 13.31 -2.90
N LYS A 143 7.29 12.74 -4.12
CA LYS A 143 6.03 12.74 -4.89
C LYS A 143 4.95 11.86 -4.23
N LEU A 144 5.31 10.67 -3.79
CA LEU A 144 4.40 9.77 -3.07
C LEU A 144 3.90 10.44 -1.77
N SER A 145 4.80 11.06 -1.02
CA SER A 145 4.45 11.79 0.19
C SER A 145 3.51 12.97 -0.09
N GLU A 146 3.70 13.67 -1.22
CA GLU A 146 2.76 14.73 -1.66
C GLU A 146 1.38 14.13 -1.94
N ASP A 147 1.33 13.00 -2.64
CA ASP A 147 0.08 12.33 -2.97
C ASP A 147 -0.66 11.87 -1.72
N ILE A 148 0.04 11.28 -0.74
CA ILE A 148 -0.54 10.93 0.56
C ILE A 148 -1.08 12.18 1.25
N PHE A 149 -0.29 13.25 1.31
CA PHE A 149 -0.68 14.46 2.03
C PHE A 149 -1.89 15.18 1.43
N PHE A 150 -2.03 15.20 0.11
CA PHE A 150 -3.06 15.99 -0.58
C PHE A 150 -4.22 15.18 -1.17
N LYS A 151 -4.03 13.89 -1.48
CA LYS A 151 -5.09 13.03 -2.02
C LYS A 151 -5.80 12.23 -0.92
N LEU A 152 -5.07 11.81 0.11
CA LEU A 152 -5.63 11.10 1.26
C LEU A 152 -5.83 12.08 2.43
N ASP A 153 -6.03 11.56 3.64
CA ASP A 153 -6.10 12.38 4.84
C ASP A 153 -4.70 12.91 5.26
N ASN A 154 -4.56 14.23 5.30
CA ASN A 154 -3.33 14.88 5.75
C ASN A 154 -2.98 14.54 7.21
N GLN A 155 -3.96 14.13 8.03
CA GLN A 155 -3.72 13.71 9.40
C GLN A 155 -2.78 12.51 9.48
N LEU A 156 -2.82 11.60 8.50
CA LEU A 156 -1.91 10.45 8.43
C LEU A 156 -0.44 10.89 8.48
N VAL A 157 -0.10 11.94 7.73
CA VAL A 157 1.25 12.52 7.75
C VAL A 157 1.51 13.27 9.04
N MET A 158 0.53 14.05 9.52
CA MET A 158 0.71 14.93 10.67
C MET A 158 0.85 14.17 12.00
N THR A 159 0.27 12.97 12.11
CA THR A 159 0.38 12.09 13.28
C THR A 159 1.56 11.12 13.22
N SER A 160 2.20 10.94 12.07
CA SER A 160 3.36 10.04 11.95
C SER A 160 4.56 10.54 12.77
N ASN A 161 5.28 9.60 13.37
CA ASN A 161 6.55 9.89 14.05
C ASN A 161 7.62 10.42 13.08
N GLN A 162 7.46 10.20 11.78
CA GLN A 162 8.38 10.64 10.72
C GLN A 162 7.87 11.90 9.98
N LYS A 163 6.86 12.61 10.50
CA LYS A 163 6.22 13.76 9.82
C LYS A 163 7.19 14.77 9.21
N ASN A 164 8.26 15.10 9.95
CA ASN A 164 9.23 16.09 9.49
C ASN A 164 10.04 15.58 8.29
N ALA A 165 10.44 14.30 8.30
CA ALA A 165 11.12 13.68 7.16
C ALA A 165 10.21 13.60 5.93
N ILE A 166 8.93 13.28 6.12
CA ILE A 166 7.91 13.27 5.06
C ILE A 166 7.78 14.67 4.44
N LEU A 167 7.55 15.69 5.27
CA LEU A 167 7.42 17.08 4.81
C LEU A 167 8.70 17.57 4.12
N ASP A 168 9.88 17.21 4.62
CA ASP A 168 11.17 17.55 3.99
C ASP A 168 11.35 16.86 2.63
N ALA A 169 10.91 15.61 2.48
CA ALA A 169 10.90 14.90 1.19
C ALA A 169 9.95 15.58 0.18
N ILE A 170 8.77 16.02 0.61
CA ILE A 170 7.84 16.80 -0.23
C ILE A 170 8.50 18.11 -0.67
N ILE A 171 9.07 18.87 0.27
CA ILE A 171 9.78 20.13 -0.02
C ILE A 171 10.90 19.89 -1.04
N TYR A 172 11.70 18.84 -0.85
CA TYR A 172 12.76 18.47 -1.78
C TYR A 172 12.20 18.14 -3.16
N TYR A 173 11.11 17.39 -3.26
CA TYR A 173 10.44 17.10 -4.53
C TYR A 173 10.04 18.39 -5.26
N TYR A 174 9.42 19.35 -4.57
CA TYR A 174 9.03 20.64 -5.17
C TYR A 174 10.24 21.47 -5.64
N ILE A 175 11.32 21.52 -4.86
CA ILE A 175 12.56 22.21 -5.24
C ILE A 175 13.16 21.54 -6.47
N SER A 176 13.36 20.23 -6.41
CA SER A 176 14.06 19.46 -7.44
C SER A 176 13.25 19.32 -8.73
N SER A 177 11.92 19.42 -8.67
CA SER A 177 11.04 19.45 -9.85
C SER A 177 10.71 20.87 -10.34
N SER A 178 11.38 21.90 -9.81
CA SER A 178 11.15 23.32 -10.18
C SER A 178 9.70 23.81 -9.98
N LYS A 179 8.98 23.22 -9.03
CA LYS A 179 7.58 23.55 -8.68
C LYS A 179 7.45 24.50 -7.48
N VAL A 180 8.52 25.20 -7.11
CA VAL A 180 8.56 26.10 -5.93
C VAL A 180 7.57 27.26 -5.95
N TYR A 181 6.97 27.55 -7.11
CA TYR A 181 5.94 28.58 -7.26
C TYR A 181 4.50 28.04 -7.08
N ASP A 182 4.34 26.73 -6.89
CA ASP A 182 3.04 26.12 -6.61
C ASP A 182 2.53 26.53 -5.22
N GLY A 183 1.23 26.86 -5.12
CA GLY A 183 0.61 27.21 -3.84
C GLY A 183 0.70 26.08 -2.80
N LYS A 184 0.72 24.82 -3.26
CA LYS A 184 0.93 23.65 -2.39
C LYS A 184 2.31 23.65 -1.72
N TYR A 185 3.35 24.09 -2.43
CA TYR A 185 4.69 24.22 -1.85
C TYR A 185 4.71 25.21 -0.68
N ALA A 186 4.11 26.39 -0.88
CA ALA A 186 4.03 27.41 0.16
C ALA A 186 3.28 26.89 1.41
N TYR A 187 2.21 26.12 1.20
CA TYR A 187 1.44 25.49 2.27
C TYR A 187 2.26 24.47 3.06
N ILE A 188 2.90 23.51 2.39
CA ILE A 188 3.75 22.49 3.04
C ILE A 188 4.89 23.16 3.82
N ARG A 189 5.56 24.15 3.22
CA ARG A 189 6.64 24.88 3.89
C ARG A 189 6.14 25.63 5.14
N SER A 190 4.95 26.22 5.09
CA SER A 190 4.34 26.86 6.26
C SER A 190 4.09 25.86 7.39
N ILE A 191 3.55 24.68 7.07
CA ILE A 191 3.31 23.62 8.07
C ILE A 191 4.63 23.17 8.67
N ARG A 192 5.63 22.89 7.83
CA ARG A 192 6.95 22.42 8.25
C ARG A 192 7.69 23.41 9.16
N ASN A 193 7.53 24.71 8.94
CA ASN A 193 8.10 25.74 9.81
C ASN A 193 7.42 25.79 11.18
N ASN A 194 6.11 25.51 11.24
CA ASN A 194 5.33 25.53 12.47
C ASN A 194 5.51 24.26 13.32
N THR A 195 6.07 23.18 12.79
CA THR A 195 6.38 21.94 13.56
C THR A 195 7.71 21.99 14.33
N PHE A 196 8.46 23.09 14.27
CA PHE A 196 9.70 23.31 15.06
C PHE A 196 9.45 24.00 16.41
N HIS A 197 8.21 24.37 16.73
CA HIS A 197 7.79 24.93 18.01
C HIS A 197 7.08 23.89 18.86
#